data_AF-A0A7W1G379-F1
#
_entry.id   AF-A0A7W1G379-F1
#
_cell.length_a   1.000
_cell.length_b   1.000
_cell.length_c   1.000
_cell.angle_alpha   90.00
_cell.angle_beta   90.00
_cell.angle_gamma   90.00
#
_symmetry.space_group_name_H-M   'P 1'
#
loop_
_entity.id
_entity.type
_entity.pdbx_description
1 polymer ?
#
loop_
_entity_poly.entity_id
_entity_poly.type
_entity_poly.pdbx_seq_one_letter_code
_entity_poly.pdbx_strand_id
1 'polypeptide(L)'
;MKRLGCLLGSVGVMLVAAAVFLFGAAIAGLARSPEALTFPIALESLEPIVVSVPPRSHRRLACRMEIATPIVHEEATGQTDQARFRFPISYVVRAGDRTVLAQGDARVAWDGHGTWSRNAPTTAVSQEATLTAEETLATCTMPSDGALSVTLLLGPDDSFHARVIHAWLVVHDAQAGSGSLALGGALLLVVGPLLTATGLGIVLYGLFSRRKRKAPVPKEPPAEST
;
A
#
# COMPACT_ATOMS: atom_id res chain seq x y z
N MET A 1 12.35 -42.63 1.19
CA MET A 1 12.66 -41.51 2.12
C MET A 1 13.29 -40.30 1.41
N LYS A 2 14.41 -40.42 0.69
CA LYS A 2 15.02 -39.26 -0.02
C LYS A 2 14.10 -38.57 -1.03
N ARG A 3 13.41 -39.35 -1.89
CA ARG A 3 12.45 -38.81 -2.87
C ARG A 3 11.31 -38.02 -2.21
N LEU A 4 10.78 -38.53 -1.09
CA LEU A 4 9.71 -37.88 -0.33
C LEU A 4 10.18 -36.55 0.29
N GLY A 5 11.39 -36.53 0.89
CA GLY A 5 11.96 -35.31 1.47
C GLY A 5 12.29 -34.24 0.42
N CYS A 6 12.82 -34.64 -0.74
CA CYS A 6 13.04 -33.71 -1.87
C CYS A 6 11.71 -33.15 -2.40
N LEU A 7 10.67 -33.97 -2.51
CA LEU A 7 9.36 -33.56 -3.02
C LEU A 7 8.67 -32.60 -2.03
N LEU A 8 8.71 -32.88 -0.72
CA LEU A 8 8.25 -31.94 0.31
C LEU A 8 9.02 -30.61 0.27
N GLY A 9 10.35 -30.68 0.13
CA GLY A 9 11.20 -29.50 0.07
C GLY A 9 10.88 -28.62 -1.15
N SER A 10 10.70 -29.22 -2.33
CA SER A 10 10.34 -28.46 -3.54
C SER A 10 8.95 -27.83 -3.45
N VAL A 11 7.98 -28.53 -2.86
CA VAL A 11 6.64 -27.98 -2.63
C VAL A 11 6.69 -26.80 -1.64
N GLY A 12 7.46 -26.93 -0.56
CA GLY A 12 7.68 -25.84 0.40
C GLY A 12 8.26 -24.58 -0.24
N VAL A 13 9.30 -24.72 -1.07
CA VAL A 13 9.90 -23.59 -1.81
C VAL A 13 8.91 -22.96 -2.79
N MET A 14 8.13 -23.78 -3.51
CA MET A 14 7.11 -23.26 -4.43
C MET A 14 6.02 -22.45 -3.70
N LEU A 15 5.59 -22.91 -2.53
CA LEU A 15 4.61 -22.20 -1.70
C LEU A 15 5.15 -20.86 -1.20
N VAL A 16 6.42 -20.79 -0.81
CA VAL A 16 7.06 -19.53 -0.41
C VAL A 16 7.15 -18.57 -1.60
N ALA A 17 7.57 -19.04 -2.78
CA ALA A 17 7.62 -18.20 -3.98
C ALA A 17 6.22 -17.66 -4.36
N ALA A 18 5.18 -18.49 -4.28
CA ALA A 18 3.80 -18.08 -4.49
C ALA A 18 3.33 -17.06 -3.44
N ALA A 19 3.72 -17.22 -2.17
CA ALA A 19 3.41 -16.28 -1.09
C ALA A 19 4.00 -14.89 -1.37
N VAL A 20 5.28 -14.84 -1.74
CA VAL A 20 5.98 -13.59 -2.08
C VAL A 20 5.31 -12.90 -3.26
N PHE A 21 4.93 -13.65 -4.30
CA PHE A 21 4.24 -13.09 -5.47
C PHE A 21 2.86 -12.53 -5.12
N LEU A 22 2.04 -13.30 -4.38
CA LEU A 22 0.70 -12.86 -3.97
C LEU A 22 0.76 -11.65 -3.04
N PHE A 23 1.71 -11.63 -2.11
CA PHE A 23 1.91 -10.51 -1.21
C PHE A 23 2.42 -9.26 -1.95
N GLY A 24 3.36 -9.43 -2.88
CA GLY A 24 3.83 -8.36 -3.76
C GLY A 24 2.72 -7.79 -4.64
N ALA A 25 1.86 -8.64 -5.21
CA ALA A 25 0.70 -8.22 -5.98
C ALA A 25 -0.34 -7.46 -5.12
N ALA A 26 -0.57 -7.90 -3.87
CA ALA A 26 -1.45 -7.21 -2.94
C ALA A 26 -0.92 -5.82 -2.56
N ILE A 27 0.38 -5.69 -2.28
CA ILE A 27 1.02 -4.40 -2.00
C ILE A 27 0.98 -3.48 -3.24
N ALA A 28 1.30 -4.01 -4.42
CA ALA A 28 1.23 -3.25 -5.66
C ALA A 28 -0.21 -2.78 -5.98
N GLY A 29 -1.21 -3.61 -5.66
CA GLY A 29 -2.62 -3.25 -5.78
C GLY A 29 -3.05 -2.17 -4.78
N LEU A 30 -2.56 -2.22 -3.54
CA LEU A 30 -2.78 -1.16 -2.55
C LEU A 30 -2.17 0.18 -3.02
N ALA A 31 -0.99 0.13 -3.64
CA ALA A 31 -0.32 1.32 -4.19
C ALA A 31 -1.01 1.88 -5.45
N ARG A 32 -1.81 1.07 -6.17
CA ARG A 32 -2.53 1.46 -7.39
C ARG A 32 -4.03 1.21 -7.21
N SER A 33 -4.67 2.03 -6.39
CA SER A 33 -6.14 2.06 -6.34
C SER A 33 -6.64 2.80 -7.59
N PRO A 34 -7.27 2.11 -8.57
CA PRO A 34 -7.68 2.76 -9.81
C PRO A 34 -8.64 3.91 -9.50
N GLU A 35 -8.42 5.03 -10.18
CA GLU A 35 -9.34 6.17 -10.16
C GLU A 35 -10.64 5.74 -10.84
N ALA A 36 -11.73 5.72 -10.08
CA ALA A 36 -13.02 5.38 -10.63
C ALA A 36 -13.70 6.63 -11.21
N LEU A 37 -13.68 7.73 -10.46
CA LEU A 37 -14.35 8.98 -10.83
C LEU A 37 -13.58 10.19 -10.27
N THR A 38 -13.62 11.31 -10.99
CA THR A 38 -12.99 12.57 -10.61
C THR A 38 -13.96 13.72 -10.83
N PHE A 39 -14.16 14.55 -9.81
CA PHE A 39 -15.09 15.68 -9.82
C PHE A 39 -14.35 16.97 -9.48
N PRO A 40 -14.49 18.04 -10.28
CA PRO A 40 -13.87 19.32 -9.96
C PRO A 40 -14.50 19.93 -8.69
N ILE A 41 -13.67 20.47 -7.82
CA ILE A 41 -14.07 21.25 -6.64
C ILE A 41 -13.96 22.72 -7.03
N ALA A 42 -15.06 23.46 -6.92
CA ALA A 42 -15.02 24.91 -7.07
C ALA A 42 -14.42 25.54 -5.80
N LEU A 43 -13.24 26.14 -5.91
CA LEU A 43 -12.47 26.67 -4.77
C LEU A 43 -13.21 27.77 -3.98
N GLU A 44 -14.14 28.47 -4.62
CA GLU A 44 -14.92 29.57 -4.03
C GLU A 44 -16.34 29.16 -3.64
N SER A 45 -16.74 27.90 -3.86
CA SER A 45 -18.09 27.43 -3.60
C SER A 45 -18.11 26.39 -2.48
N LEU A 46 -19.05 26.56 -1.56
CA LEU A 46 -19.38 25.60 -0.50
C LEU A 46 -20.46 24.60 -0.93
N GLU A 47 -20.85 24.60 -2.21
CA GLU A 47 -21.88 23.69 -2.70
C GLU A 47 -21.45 22.22 -2.57
N PRO A 48 -22.36 21.35 -2.08
CA PRO A 48 -22.08 19.93 -1.98
C PRO A 48 -21.90 19.32 -3.37
N ILE A 49 -20.81 18.59 -3.56
CA ILE A 49 -20.56 17.82 -4.76
C ILE A 49 -21.41 16.55 -4.68
N VAL A 50 -22.40 16.46 -5.57
CA VAL A 50 -23.26 15.28 -5.66
C VAL A 50 -22.65 14.29 -6.64
N VAL A 51 -22.44 13.08 -6.16
CA VAL A 51 -21.79 11.99 -6.88
C VAL A 51 -22.73 10.80 -6.93
N SER A 52 -22.83 10.18 -8.11
CA SER A 52 -23.48 8.88 -8.28
C SER A 52 -22.41 7.81 -8.44
N VAL A 53 -22.37 6.85 -7.52
CA VAL A 53 -21.39 5.75 -7.47
C VAL A 53 -22.15 4.42 -7.41
N PRO A 54 -21.62 3.33 -8.00
CA PRO A 54 -22.26 2.03 -7.90
C PRO A 54 -22.58 1.64 -6.43
N PRO A 55 -23.82 1.26 -6.13
CA PRO A 55 -24.28 1.03 -4.76
C PRO A 55 -23.56 -0.14 -4.11
N ARG A 56 -23.47 -0.12 -2.76
CA ARG A 56 -22.87 -1.19 -1.93
C ARG A 56 -21.41 -1.53 -2.26
N SER A 57 -20.69 -0.64 -2.95
CA SER A 57 -19.25 -0.77 -3.18
C SER A 57 -18.45 -0.10 -2.06
N HIS A 58 -17.28 -0.63 -1.71
CA HIS A 58 -16.35 0.07 -0.83
C HIS A 58 -15.56 1.07 -1.66
N ARG A 59 -15.50 2.34 -1.21
CA ARG A 59 -14.81 3.40 -1.93
C ARG A 59 -13.90 4.20 -1.00
N ARG A 60 -12.80 4.68 -1.57
CA ARG A 60 -11.90 5.62 -0.93
C ARG A 60 -12.10 6.98 -1.59
N LEU A 61 -12.44 7.97 -0.78
CA LEU A 61 -12.58 9.37 -1.20
C LEU A 61 -11.28 10.09 -0.89
N ALA A 62 -10.75 10.80 -1.87
CA ALA A 62 -9.52 11.58 -1.75
C ALA A 62 -9.71 12.98 -2.32
N CYS A 63 -8.95 13.93 -1.82
CA CYS A 63 -8.83 15.26 -2.41
C CYS A 63 -7.50 15.36 -3.13
N ARG A 64 -7.55 15.62 -4.44
CA ARG A 64 -6.38 15.90 -5.27
C ARG A 64 -6.31 17.38 -5.56
N MET A 65 -5.12 17.95 -5.44
CA MET A 65 -4.87 19.36 -5.71
C MET A 65 -3.70 19.52 -6.67
N GLU A 66 -3.84 20.45 -7.59
CA GLU A 66 -2.72 21.06 -8.29
C GLU A 66 -2.35 22.34 -7.55
N ILE A 67 -1.11 22.42 -7.09
CA ILE A 67 -0.62 23.44 -6.16
C ILE A 67 0.52 24.18 -6.84
N ALA A 68 0.48 25.51 -6.80
CA ALA A 68 1.61 26.37 -7.10
C ALA A 68 2.21 26.85 -5.77
N THR A 69 3.50 26.61 -5.56
CA THR A 69 4.19 26.96 -4.32
C THR A 69 5.53 27.62 -4.61
N PRO A 70 5.92 28.65 -3.85
CA PRO A 70 7.28 29.16 -3.90
C PRO A 70 8.27 28.05 -3.52
N ILE A 71 9.45 28.08 -4.13
CA ILE A 71 10.58 27.22 -3.77
C ILE A 71 11.26 27.82 -2.55
N VAL A 72 11.34 27.06 -1.45
CA VAL A 72 12.07 27.48 -0.26
C VAL A 72 13.51 26.97 -0.38
N HIS A 73 14.47 27.89 -0.42
CA HIS A 73 15.90 27.57 -0.35
C HIS A 73 16.31 27.41 1.12
N GLU A 74 16.85 26.25 1.49
CA GLU A 74 17.38 26.00 2.83
C GLU A 74 18.92 26.00 2.75
N GLU A 75 19.54 27.12 3.11
CA GLU A 75 20.98 27.37 2.96
C GLU A 75 21.88 26.50 3.87
N ALA A 76 21.32 25.83 4.87
CA ALA A 76 22.12 25.26 5.97
C ALA A 76 22.85 23.94 5.63
N THR A 77 22.47 23.20 4.59
CA THR A 77 22.98 21.82 4.38
C THR A 77 23.40 21.48 2.96
N GLY A 78 23.47 22.45 2.05
CA GLY A 78 24.00 22.23 0.70
C GLY A 78 23.19 21.27 -0.19
N GLN A 79 21.88 21.07 0.06
CA GLN A 79 21.07 20.26 -0.85
C GLN A 79 19.56 20.61 -0.86
N THR A 80 19.08 20.83 -2.09
CA THR A 80 17.71 20.77 -2.64
C THR A 80 16.67 21.80 -2.18
N ASP A 81 16.39 22.73 -3.10
CA ASP A 81 15.14 23.44 -3.31
C ASP A 81 13.89 22.59 -3.01
N GLN A 82 13.24 22.88 -1.87
CA GLN A 82 12.03 22.18 -1.44
C GLN A 82 10.80 23.07 -1.63
N ALA A 83 9.83 22.52 -2.36
CA ALA A 83 8.52 23.09 -2.54
C ALA A 83 7.64 22.61 -1.38
N ARG A 84 7.27 23.54 -0.47
CA ARG A 84 6.52 23.24 0.77
C ARG A 84 5.12 23.81 0.68
N PHE A 85 4.12 23.05 1.08
CA PHE A 85 2.72 23.46 1.08
C PHE A 85 1.96 22.82 2.23
N ARG A 86 0.90 23.47 2.71
CA ARG A 86 0.01 22.92 3.74
C ARG A 86 -1.40 23.52 3.65
N PHE A 87 -2.36 22.70 3.22
CA PHE A 87 -3.76 23.09 3.12
C PHE A 87 -4.62 22.24 4.06
N PRO A 88 -5.27 22.84 5.08
CA PRO A 88 -6.26 22.15 5.90
C PRO A 88 -7.56 21.92 5.12
N ILE A 89 -8.22 20.79 5.36
CA ILE A 89 -9.47 20.40 4.71
C ILE A 89 -10.44 19.94 5.78
N SER A 90 -11.64 20.52 5.82
CA SER A 90 -12.76 19.97 6.58
C SER A 90 -13.76 19.34 5.61
N TYR A 91 -14.27 18.15 5.92
CA TYR A 91 -15.17 17.45 5.01
C TYR A 91 -16.34 16.77 5.71
N VAL A 92 -17.45 16.65 4.99
CA VAL A 92 -18.62 15.85 5.39
C VAL A 92 -19.12 15.07 4.19
N VAL A 93 -19.30 13.77 4.37
CA VAL A 93 -19.83 12.83 3.39
C VAL A 93 -21.20 12.37 3.86
N ARG A 94 -22.22 12.56 3.02
CA ARG A 94 -23.59 12.12 3.31
C ARG A 94 -24.15 11.23 2.21
N ALA A 95 -24.98 10.27 2.58
CA ALA A 95 -25.81 9.51 1.63
C ALA A 95 -26.96 10.38 1.09
N GLY A 96 -27.68 9.88 0.07
CA GLY A 96 -28.82 10.56 -0.54
C GLY A 96 -29.95 10.91 0.44
N ASP A 97 -30.12 10.10 1.50
CA ASP A 97 -31.04 10.32 2.62
C ASP A 97 -30.52 11.33 3.67
N ARG A 98 -29.36 11.94 3.43
CA ARG A 98 -28.63 12.87 4.31
C ARG A 98 -27.96 12.23 5.53
N THR A 99 -27.95 10.91 5.66
CA THR A 99 -27.19 10.21 6.70
C THR A 99 -25.71 10.50 6.55
N VAL A 100 -25.03 10.91 7.63
CA VAL A 100 -23.58 11.17 7.61
C VAL A 100 -22.84 9.84 7.60
N LEU A 101 -22.07 9.60 6.53
CA LEU A 101 -21.24 8.41 6.37
C LEU A 101 -19.83 8.61 6.92
N ALA A 102 -19.29 9.82 6.78
CA ALA A 102 -17.99 10.20 7.30
C ALA A 102 -17.91 11.72 7.48
N GLN A 103 -17.15 12.17 8.46
CA GLN A 103 -16.86 13.58 8.69
C GLN A 103 -15.52 13.67 9.41
N GLY A 104 -14.74 14.71 9.10
CA GLY A 104 -13.48 14.95 9.78
C GLY A 104 -12.70 16.09 9.18
N ASP A 105 -11.48 16.23 9.68
CA ASP A 105 -10.48 17.15 9.19
C ASP A 105 -9.28 16.37 8.64
N ALA A 106 -8.75 16.83 7.51
CA ALA A 106 -7.59 16.30 6.84
C ALA A 106 -6.64 17.45 6.49
N ARG A 107 -5.45 17.12 5.99
CA ARG A 107 -4.52 18.13 5.46
C ARG A 107 -3.80 17.59 4.24
N VAL A 108 -3.75 18.38 3.18
CA VAL A 108 -2.85 18.15 2.04
C VAL A 108 -1.56 18.91 2.36
N ALA A 109 -0.50 18.19 2.70
CA ALA A 109 0.76 18.78 3.11
C ALA A 109 1.97 18.03 2.52
N TRP A 110 3.07 18.75 2.30
CA TRP A 110 4.31 18.18 1.77
C TRP A 110 4.92 17.10 2.69
N ASP A 111 4.72 17.25 4.01
CA ASP A 111 5.14 16.34 5.08
C ASP A 111 4.00 15.42 5.56
N GLY A 112 2.90 15.36 4.80
CA GLY A 112 1.73 14.54 5.09
C GLY A 112 1.89 13.06 4.74
N HIS A 113 0.84 12.28 5.05
CA HIS A 113 0.75 10.87 4.68
C HIS A 113 0.23 10.64 3.25
N GLY A 114 -0.12 11.72 2.55
CA GLY A 114 -0.53 11.70 1.15
C GLY A 114 0.61 11.49 0.17
N THR A 115 0.23 11.32 -1.09
CA THR A 115 1.17 11.20 -2.22
C THR A 115 1.29 12.53 -2.94
N TRP A 116 2.50 12.93 -3.31
CA TRP A 116 2.69 14.08 -4.18
C TRP A 116 3.73 13.80 -5.27
N SER A 117 3.54 14.41 -6.44
CA SER A 117 4.47 14.36 -7.57
C SER A 117 4.78 15.76 -8.07
N ARG A 118 6.04 15.99 -8.45
CA ARG A 118 6.49 17.24 -9.08
C ARG A 118 6.28 17.11 -10.59
N ASN A 119 5.45 17.99 -11.16
CA ASN A 119 5.04 17.86 -12.58
C ASN A 119 5.90 18.67 -13.55
N ALA A 120 6.67 19.66 -13.07
CA ALA A 120 7.47 20.52 -13.93
C ALA A 120 8.94 20.62 -13.46
N PRO A 121 9.91 20.67 -14.41
CA PRO A 121 11.28 21.06 -14.08
C PRO A 121 11.30 22.54 -13.67
N THR A 122 12.02 22.84 -12.60
CA THR A 122 12.38 24.20 -12.21
C THR A 122 13.17 24.82 -13.36
N THR A 123 12.55 25.63 -14.23
CA THR A 123 13.30 26.53 -15.08
C THR A 123 13.92 27.58 -14.17
N ALA A 124 15.21 27.89 -14.34
CA ALA A 124 15.96 28.86 -13.52
C ALA A 124 15.35 30.29 -13.46
N VAL A 125 14.22 30.51 -14.14
CA VAL A 125 13.46 31.76 -14.23
C VAL A 125 12.25 31.76 -13.29
N SER A 126 11.70 30.60 -12.88
CA SER A 126 10.52 30.53 -12.01
C SER A 126 10.90 30.12 -10.59
N GLN A 127 10.77 31.04 -9.62
CA GLN A 127 10.87 30.77 -8.18
C GLN A 127 9.66 29.99 -7.61
N GLU A 128 8.84 29.41 -8.49
CA GLU A 128 7.60 28.72 -8.17
C GLU A 128 7.62 27.31 -8.78
N ALA A 129 7.15 26.32 -8.03
CA ALA A 129 7.01 24.95 -8.44
C ALA A 129 5.53 24.55 -8.48
N THR A 130 5.14 23.80 -9.52
CA THR A 130 3.81 23.19 -9.61
C THR A 130 3.87 21.72 -9.19
N LEU A 131 3.03 21.35 -8.24
CA LEU A 131 2.94 20.01 -7.66
C LEU A 131 1.52 19.47 -7.78
N THR A 132 1.38 18.16 -7.93
CA THR A 132 0.11 17.47 -7.66
C THR A 132 0.23 16.74 -6.34
N ALA A 133 -0.73 16.96 -5.43
CA ALA A 133 -0.81 16.27 -4.15
C ALA A 133 -2.19 15.64 -3.99
N GLU A 134 -2.25 14.48 -3.36
CA GLU A 134 -3.48 13.76 -3.07
C GLU A 134 -3.48 13.28 -1.62
N GLU A 135 -4.56 13.58 -0.91
CA GLU A 135 -4.79 13.13 0.47
C GLU A 135 -6.09 12.33 0.55
N THR A 136 -6.05 11.21 1.26
CA THR A 136 -7.25 10.42 1.53
C THR A 136 -8.10 11.10 2.60
N LEU A 137 -9.38 11.30 2.30
CA LEU A 137 -10.34 11.89 3.24
C LEU A 137 -11.03 10.80 4.06
N ALA A 138 -11.64 9.83 3.38
CA ALA A 138 -12.41 8.79 4.05
C ALA A 138 -12.48 7.51 3.22
N THR A 139 -12.62 6.37 3.91
CA THR A 139 -13.05 5.11 3.30
C THR A 139 -14.45 4.81 3.79
N CYS A 140 -15.41 4.59 2.89
CA CYS A 140 -16.80 4.32 3.25
C CYS A 140 -17.46 3.31 2.30
N THR A 141 -18.51 2.68 2.80
CA THR A 141 -19.37 1.79 2.00
C THR A 141 -20.44 2.64 1.34
N MET A 142 -20.59 2.52 0.02
CA MET A 142 -21.59 3.28 -0.72
C MET A 142 -23.00 2.87 -0.31
N PRO A 143 -23.92 3.83 -0.16
CA PRO A 143 -25.32 3.55 0.17
C PRO A 143 -26.01 2.75 -0.94
N SER A 144 -27.16 2.16 -0.62
CA SER A 144 -27.88 1.26 -1.55
C SER A 144 -28.49 1.98 -2.75
N ASP A 145 -28.73 3.27 -2.64
CA ASP A 145 -29.22 4.14 -3.72
C ASP A 145 -28.08 4.64 -4.63
N GLY A 146 -26.82 4.45 -4.23
CA GLY A 146 -25.64 4.90 -4.97
C GLY A 146 -25.42 6.41 -4.96
N ALA A 147 -26.25 7.18 -4.24
CA ALA A 147 -26.17 8.63 -4.19
C ALA A 147 -25.34 9.10 -2.99
N LEU A 148 -24.39 9.99 -3.25
CA LEU A 148 -23.50 10.52 -2.23
C LEU A 148 -23.30 12.02 -2.44
N SER A 149 -23.25 12.78 -1.36
CA SER A 149 -22.92 14.20 -1.37
C SER A 149 -21.70 14.43 -0.50
N VAL A 150 -20.72 15.15 -1.05
CA VAL A 150 -19.51 15.55 -0.32
C VAL A 150 -19.47 17.06 -0.24
N THR A 151 -19.41 17.57 0.98
CA THR A 151 -19.07 18.97 1.23
C THR A 151 -17.63 19.02 1.69
N LEU A 152 -16.84 19.88 1.05
CA LEU A 152 -15.42 20.11 1.36
C LEU A 152 -15.22 21.59 1.58
N LEU A 153 -14.52 21.94 2.65
CA LEU A 153 -14.02 23.28 2.89
C LEU A 153 -12.50 23.21 2.86
N LEU A 154 -11.91 23.88 1.87
CA LEU A 154 -10.48 24.03 1.73
C LEU A 154 -10.03 25.32 2.41
N GLY A 155 -9.18 25.22 3.42
CA GLY A 155 -8.53 26.38 4.01
C GLY A 155 -7.29 26.83 3.22
N PRO A 156 -6.86 28.09 3.41
CA PRO A 156 -5.65 28.61 2.78
C PRO A 156 -4.38 27.97 3.36
N ASP A 157 -3.26 28.12 2.64
CA ASP A 157 -1.93 27.83 3.19
C ASP A 157 -1.34 29.09 3.84
N ASP A 158 -1.53 29.19 5.15
CA ASP A 158 -1.01 30.29 5.95
C ASP A 158 0.49 30.16 6.27
N SER A 159 1.10 29.00 5.99
CA SER A 159 2.48 28.69 6.41
C SER A 159 3.51 28.94 5.31
N PHE A 160 3.18 28.58 4.07
CA PHE A 160 4.14 28.60 2.95
C PHE A 160 3.65 29.44 1.76
N HIS A 161 2.48 30.07 1.89
CA HIS A 161 1.88 30.92 0.85
C HIS A 161 1.70 30.20 -0.49
N ALA A 162 1.52 28.87 -0.46
CA ALA A 162 1.14 28.13 -1.64
C ALA A 162 -0.31 28.46 -2.03
N ARG A 163 -0.62 28.35 -3.32
CA ARG A 163 -1.98 28.50 -3.84
C ARG A 163 -2.44 27.24 -4.55
N VAL A 164 -3.73 26.93 -4.42
CA VAL A 164 -4.35 25.86 -5.19
C VAL A 164 -4.77 26.41 -6.56
N ILE A 165 -4.29 25.77 -7.63
CA ILE A 165 -4.67 26.08 -9.01
C ILE A 165 -5.98 25.37 -9.33
N HIS A 166 -6.03 24.06 -9.05
CA HIS A 166 -7.20 23.21 -9.27
C HIS A 166 -7.34 22.22 -8.12
N ALA A 167 -8.57 21.85 -7.79
CA ALA A 167 -8.85 20.80 -6.83
C ALA A 167 -9.91 19.85 -7.39
N TRP A 168 -9.78 18.57 -7.04
CA TRP A 168 -10.69 17.52 -7.44
C TRP A 168 -11.02 16.61 -6.26
N LEU A 169 -12.27 16.19 -6.19
CA LEU A 169 -12.68 15.03 -5.41
C LEU A 169 -12.45 13.78 -6.27
N VAL A 170 -11.61 12.88 -5.80
CA VAL A 170 -11.31 11.61 -6.47
C VAL A 170 -11.96 10.48 -5.69
N VAL A 171 -12.71 9.64 -6.40
CA VAL A 171 -13.29 8.42 -5.86
C VAL A 171 -12.50 7.26 -6.43
N HIS A 172 -11.80 6.54 -5.56
CA HIS A 172 -11.13 5.30 -5.92
C HIS A 172 -12.02 4.11 -5.58
N ASP A 173 -11.89 3.04 -6.36
CA ASP A 173 -12.27 1.71 -5.90
C ASP A 173 -11.43 1.38 -4.66
N ALA A 174 -12.05 1.33 -3.48
CA ALA A 174 -11.38 0.71 -2.36
C ALA A 174 -11.41 -0.79 -2.65
N GLN A 175 -10.25 -1.39 -2.93
CA GLN A 175 -10.20 -2.83 -3.16
C GLN A 175 -10.76 -3.56 -1.94
N ALA A 176 -12.00 -4.03 -2.03
CA ALA A 176 -12.67 -4.85 -1.02
C ALA A 176 -12.07 -6.26 -0.90
N GLY A 177 -10.90 -6.52 -1.49
CA GLY A 177 -10.33 -7.86 -1.65
C GLY A 177 -8.85 -8.02 -1.29
N SER A 178 -8.14 -6.97 -0.88
CA SER A 178 -6.72 -7.11 -0.50
C SER A 178 -6.56 -7.90 0.80
N GLY A 179 -7.58 -7.89 1.67
CA GLY A 179 -7.57 -8.65 2.93
C GLY A 179 -7.42 -10.15 2.72
N SER A 180 -8.18 -10.77 1.81
CA SER A 180 -8.12 -12.22 1.58
C SER A 180 -6.83 -12.66 0.88
N LEU A 181 -6.32 -11.85 -0.06
CA LEU A 181 -5.03 -12.08 -0.71
C LEU A 181 -3.86 -11.89 0.26
N ALA A 182 -3.92 -10.87 1.12
CA ALA A 182 -2.92 -10.64 2.16
C ALA A 182 -2.95 -11.75 3.23
N LEU A 183 -4.14 -12.21 3.65
CA LEU A 183 -4.28 -13.33 4.59
C LEU A 183 -3.78 -14.64 3.97
N GLY A 184 -4.12 -14.91 2.70
CA GLY A 184 -3.62 -16.05 1.96
C GLY A 184 -2.10 -16.02 1.79
N GLY A 185 -1.54 -14.86 1.46
CA GLY A 185 -0.09 -14.64 1.40
C GLY A 185 0.59 -14.86 2.75
N ALA A 186 0.05 -14.30 3.84
CA ALA A 186 0.58 -14.47 5.19
C ALA A 186 0.55 -15.94 5.64
N LEU A 187 -0.54 -16.66 5.37
CA LEU A 187 -0.66 -18.09 5.69
C LEU A 187 0.38 -18.93 4.94
N LEU A 188 0.56 -18.67 3.63
CA LEU A 188 1.56 -19.35 2.81
C LEU A 188 2.99 -19.06 3.27
N LEU A 189 3.25 -17.86 3.80
CA LEU A 189 4.53 -17.46 4.40
C LEU A 189 4.86 -18.21 5.69
N VAL A 190 3.86 -18.71 6.41
CA VAL A 190 4.05 -19.55 7.61
C VAL A 190 4.17 -21.03 7.23
N VAL A 191 3.28 -21.52 6.36
CA VAL A 191 3.20 -22.95 5.99
C VAL A 191 4.38 -23.38 5.11
N GLY A 192 4.82 -22.52 4.18
CA GLY A 192 5.92 -22.80 3.25
C GLY A 192 7.25 -23.14 3.95
N PRO A 193 7.75 -22.30 4.89
CA PRO A 193 8.97 -22.59 5.64
C PRO A 193 8.87 -23.84 6.50
N LEU A 194 7.71 -24.10 7.13
CA LEU A 194 7.45 -25.30 7.93
C LEU A 194 7.58 -26.58 7.08
N LEU A 195 6.98 -26.60 5.88
CA LEU A 195 7.11 -27.72 4.95
C LEU A 195 8.54 -27.90 4.45
N THR A 196 9.23 -26.80 4.17
CA THR A 196 10.63 -26.82 3.71
C THR A 196 11.56 -27.37 4.79
N ALA A 197 11.42 -26.92 6.04
CA ALA A 197 12.19 -27.40 7.19
C ALA A 197 11.93 -28.89 7.45
N THR A 198 10.66 -29.31 7.39
CA THR A 198 10.27 -30.72 7.56
C THR A 198 10.86 -31.60 6.46
N GLY A 199 10.79 -31.17 5.20
CA GLY A 199 11.40 -31.87 4.06
C GLY A 199 12.92 -32.03 4.21
N LEU A 200 13.61 -30.94 4.60
CA LEU A 200 15.05 -30.96 4.85
C LEU A 200 15.42 -31.91 6.00
N GLY A 201 14.65 -31.90 7.10
CA GLY A 201 14.84 -32.80 8.23
C GLY A 201 14.76 -34.28 7.84
N ILE A 202 13.79 -34.66 7.00
CA ILE A 202 13.64 -36.03 6.48
C ILE A 202 14.85 -36.42 5.61
N VAL A 203 15.35 -35.50 4.77
CA VAL A 203 16.54 -35.75 3.94
C VAL A 203 17.77 -35.96 4.79
N LEU A 204 18.02 -35.09 5.77
CA LEU A 204 19.15 -35.17 6.69
C LEU A 204 19.10 -36.45 7.52
N TYR A 205 17.95 -36.77 8.11
CA TYR A 205 17.76 -38.01 8.86
C TYR A 205 18.05 -39.25 8.01
N GLY A 206 17.59 -39.27 6.75
CA GLY A 206 17.88 -40.34 5.79
C GLY A 206 19.36 -40.44 5.40
N LEU A 207 20.12 -39.35 5.45
CA LEU A 207 21.56 -39.33 5.19
C LEU A 207 22.35 -39.83 6.41
N PHE A 208 22.02 -39.36 7.62
CA PHE A 208 22.70 -39.75 8.86
C PHE A 208 22.42 -41.20 9.28
N SER A 209 21.19 -41.68 9.10
CA SER A 209 20.83 -43.09 9.37
C SER A 209 21.59 -44.08 8.47
N ARG A 210 21.90 -43.70 7.23
CA ARG A 210 22.75 -44.51 6.32
C ARG A 210 24.22 -44.54 6.73
N ARG A 211 24.74 -43.46 7.33
CA ARG A 211 26.12 -43.44 7.85
C ARG A 211 26.28 -44.38 9.04
N LYS A 212 25.31 -44.43 9.96
CA LYS A 212 25.35 -45.37 11.10
C LYS A 212 25.33 -46.84 10.69
N ARG A 213 24.66 -47.20 9.58
CA ARG A 213 24.64 -48.58 9.06
C ARG A 213 25.93 -49.02 8.35
N LYS A 214 26.86 -48.12 8.07
CA LYS A 214 28.14 -48.44 7.42
C LYS A 214 29.32 -48.58 8.39
N ALA A 215 29.08 -48.60 9.71
CA ALA A 215 30.15 -48.87 10.66
C ALA A 215 30.74 -50.26 10.37
N PRO A 216 32.07 -50.39 10.17
CA PRO A 216 32.69 -51.66 9.87
C PRO A 216 32.53 -52.61 11.05
N VAL A 217 32.11 -53.84 10.77
CA VAL A 217 32.10 -54.94 11.75
C VAL A 217 33.53 -55.07 12.31
N PRO A 218 33.72 -55.06 13.65
CA PRO A 218 35.05 -55.25 14.22
C PRO A 218 35.60 -56.58 13.72
N LYS A 219 36.77 -56.55 13.06
CA LYS A 219 37.49 -57.79 12.75
C LYS A 219 37.91 -58.40 14.08
N GLU A 220 37.42 -59.59 14.35
CA GLU A 220 37.81 -60.43 15.46
C GLU A 220 39.34 -60.60 15.43
N PRO A 221 40.06 -60.35 16.54
CA PRO A 221 41.51 -60.53 16.55
C PRO A 221 41.84 -62.02 16.36
N PRO A 222 42.88 -62.35 15.56
CA PRO A 222 43.25 -63.73 15.32
C PRO A 222 43.64 -64.40 16.65
N ALA A 223 43.04 -65.56 16.91
CA ALA A 223 43.36 -66.39 18.06
C ALA A 223 44.85 -66.75 18.05
N GLU A 224 45.57 -66.40 19.12
CA GLU A 224 46.93 -66.88 19.37
C GLU A 224 46.89 -68.41 19.54
N SER A 225 47.49 -69.12 18.60
CA SER A 225 47.76 -70.55 18.73
C SER A 225 49.06 -70.73 19.53
N THR A 226 48.94 -71.22 20.77
CA THR A 226 50.01 -71.88 21.52
C THR A 226 50.36 -73.24 20.93
#